data_AF-A0A151RVI0-F1
#
_entry.id   AF-A0A151RVI0-F1
#
_cell.length_a   1.000
_cell.length_b   1.000
_cell.length_c   1.000
_cell.angle_alpha   90.00
_cell.angle_beta   90.00
_cell.angle_gamma   90.00
#
_symmetry.space_group_name_H-M   'P 1'
#
loop_
_entity.id
_entity.type
_entity.pdbx_description
1 polymer ?
#
loop_
_entity_poly.entity_id
_entity_poly.type
_entity_poly.pdbx_seq_one_letter_code
_entity_poly.pdbx_strand_id
1 'polypeptide(L)'
;MHEKLIDIIDKSVVTALASSNDVKASKTYERYLEQCNITKCIILASMSFQLQRQHQDMKPPTIIEHLKKMYGGQSGTTRYQLSMFLFKSSMTVNDQVGPYVLKMNDLIEQLKKLGFTIGKELSQDLIL
;
A
#
# COMPACT_ATOMS: atom_id res chain seq x y z
N MET A 1 21.09 6.87 -2.11
CA MET A 1 20.51 6.69 -0.75
C MET A 1 19.28 5.78 -0.79
N HIS A 2 18.38 5.93 -1.76
CA HIS A 2 17.14 5.14 -1.90
C HIS A 2 17.31 3.62 -2.09
N GLU A 3 18.27 3.18 -2.91
CA GLU A 3 18.45 1.73 -3.21
C GLU A 3 18.77 0.88 -1.97
N LYS A 4 19.52 1.45 -1.01
CA LYS A 4 19.88 0.75 0.25
C LYS A 4 18.70 0.58 1.20
N LEU A 5 17.73 1.51 1.17
CA LEU A 5 16.53 1.43 1.99
C LEU A 5 15.58 0.35 1.47
N ILE A 6 15.47 0.22 0.14
CA ILE A 6 14.68 -0.82 -0.51
C ILE A 6 15.23 -2.21 -0.16
N ASP A 7 16.55 -2.40 -0.23
CA ASP A 7 17.17 -3.69 0.15
C ASP A 7 16.87 -4.05 1.62
N ILE A 8 16.88 -3.09 2.56
CA ILE A 8 16.56 -3.38 3.97
C ILE A 8 15.08 -3.73 4.19
N ILE A 9 14.19 -3.13 3.40
CA ILE A 9 12.74 -3.38 3.48
C ILE A 9 12.38 -4.74 2.87
N ASP A 10 12.99 -5.09 1.74
CA ASP A 10 12.67 -6.31 0.99
C ASP A 10 13.42 -7.53 1.50
N LYS A 11 14.60 -7.35 2.11
CA LYS A 11 15.47 -8.46 2.54
C LYS A 11 15.14 -8.89 3.97
N SER A 12 14.18 -9.81 4.04
CA SER A 12 13.98 -10.70 5.18
C SER A 12 15.25 -11.54 5.42
N VAL A 13 16.17 -11.03 6.26
CA VAL A 13 17.25 -11.67 7.07
C VAL A 13 18.16 -12.79 6.49
N VAL A 14 17.91 -13.41 5.35
CA VAL A 14 18.40 -14.77 5.07
C VAL A 14 19.77 -14.87 4.36
N THR A 15 20.58 -13.81 4.18
CA THR A 15 21.85 -14.01 3.46
C THR A 15 22.98 -13.03 3.77
N ALA A 16 23.35 -12.86 5.05
CA ALA A 16 24.58 -12.14 5.39
C ALA A 16 25.50 -12.83 6.41
N LEU A 17 25.06 -13.91 7.07
CA LEU A 17 25.83 -14.55 8.14
C LEU A 17 26.42 -15.92 7.78
N ALA A 18 26.44 -16.28 6.49
CA ALA A 18 27.23 -17.43 6.07
C ALA A 18 28.71 -17.05 5.98
N SER A 19 29.43 -17.36 7.05
CA SER A 19 30.89 -17.53 7.15
C SER A 19 31.79 -16.28 7.17
N SER A 20 32.29 -15.94 8.36
CA SER A 20 33.72 -15.84 8.69
C SER A 20 33.91 -14.94 9.93
N ASN A 21 34.67 -15.42 10.93
CA ASN A 21 35.06 -14.69 12.15
C ASN A 21 36.05 -13.54 11.86
N ASP A 22 35.68 -12.62 10.97
CA ASP A 22 36.49 -11.48 10.56
C ASP A 22 35.93 -10.18 11.18
N VAL A 23 36.81 -9.31 11.70
CA VAL A 23 36.47 -7.97 12.21
C VAL A 23 35.66 -7.18 11.18
N LYS A 24 35.87 -7.45 9.89
CA LYS A 24 35.13 -6.90 8.77
C LYS A 24 33.65 -7.32 8.75
N ALA A 25 33.33 -8.53 9.19
CA ALA A 25 31.95 -9.01 9.31
C ALA A 25 31.21 -8.28 10.44
N SER A 26 31.88 -8.05 11.58
CA SER A 26 31.31 -7.27 12.69
C SER A 26 31.00 -5.82 12.28
N LYS A 27 31.95 -5.15 11.62
CA LYS A 27 31.75 -3.77 11.13
C LYS A 27 30.63 -3.67 10.09
N THR A 28 30.48 -4.69 9.25
CA THR A 28 29.39 -4.77 8.27
C THR A 28 28.04 -4.91 8.96
N TYR A 29 27.97 -5.74 10.00
CA TYR A 29 26.76 -5.94 10.79
C TYR A 29 26.33 -4.69 11.57
N GLU A 30 27.26 -3.98 12.20
CA GLU A 30 26.97 -2.69 12.85
C GLU A 30 26.36 -1.68 11.88
N ARG A 31 26.95 -1.56 10.69
CA ARG A 31 26.43 -0.68 9.64
C ARG A 31 25.01 -1.08 9.22
N TYR A 32 24.73 -2.38 9.14
CA TYR A 32 23.38 -2.87 8.84
C TYR A 32 22.37 -2.49 9.92
N LEU A 33 22.73 -2.62 11.21
CA LEU A 33 21.86 -2.21 12.33
C LEU A 33 21.58 -0.71 12.30
N GLU A 34 22.59 0.11 12.04
CA GLU A 34 22.41 1.56 11.91
C GLU A 34 21.43 1.91 10.78
N GLN A 35 21.56 1.26 9.62
CA GLN A 35 20.64 1.48 8.51
C GLN A 35 19.22 0.98 8.83
N CYS A 36 19.07 -0.12 9.57
CA CYS A 36 17.77 -0.57 10.06
C CYS A 36 17.11 0.49 10.96
N ASN A 37 17.88 1.10 11.85
CA ASN A 37 17.38 2.16 12.74
C ASN A 37 16.97 3.41 11.95
N ILE A 38 17.78 3.86 11.00
CA ILE A 38 17.44 4.99 10.12
C ILE A 38 16.15 4.70 9.35
N THR A 39 16.06 3.52 8.75
CA THR A 39 14.87 3.10 7.98
C THR A 39 13.63 3.08 8.87
N LYS A 40 13.74 2.56 10.09
CA LYS A 40 12.65 2.56 11.08
C LYS A 40 12.22 3.98 11.42
N CYS A 41 13.14 4.89 11.69
CA CYS A 41 12.84 6.29 11.99
C CYS A 41 12.08 6.96 10.83
N ILE A 42 12.51 6.75 9.59
CA ILE A 42 11.85 7.32 8.40
C ILE A 42 10.43 6.77 8.25
N ILE A 43 10.26 5.45 8.39
CA ILE A 43 8.94 4.80 8.32
C ILE A 43 8.02 5.35 9.40
N LEU A 44 8.47 5.40 10.66
CA LEU A 44 7.66 5.87 11.79
C LEU A 44 7.34 7.37 11.70
N ALA A 45 8.27 8.20 11.21
CA ALA A 45 8.04 9.63 11.02
C ALA A 45 7.00 9.92 9.93
N SER A 46 6.78 8.99 9.00
CA SER A 46 5.78 9.10 7.94
C SER A 46 4.37 8.69 8.38
N MET A 47 4.19 8.29 9.64
CA MET A 47 2.94 7.75 10.17
C MET A 47 2.21 8.76 11.07
N SER A 48 0.91 8.51 11.28
CA SER A 48 0.19 9.14 12.38
C SER A 48 0.67 8.61 13.74
N PHE A 49 0.46 9.38 14.80
CA PHE A 49 0.85 9.01 16.16
C PHE A 49 0.33 7.62 16.60
N GLN A 50 -0.91 7.27 16.22
CA GLN A 50 -1.50 5.97 16.56
C GLN A 50 -0.75 4.81 15.90
N LEU A 51 -0.44 4.92 14.61
CA LEU A 51 0.35 3.92 13.89
C LEU A 51 1.78 3.87 14.41
N GLN A 52 2.38 5.01 14.75
CA GLN A 52 3.73 5.05 15.29
C GLN A 52 3.84 4.22 16.58
N ARG A 53 2.91 4.38 17.52
CA ARG A 53 2.87 3.61 18.78
C ARG A 53 2.74 2.10 18.55
N GLN A 54 1.96 1.70 17.54
CA GLN A 54 1.74 0.29 17.24
C GLN A 54 3.00 -0.39 16.65
N HIS A 55 3.86 0.37 15.98
CA HIS A 55 5.01 -0.16 15.23
C HIS A 55 6.37 0.18 15.89
N GLN A 56 6.37 0.81 17.07
CA GLN A 56 7.57 1.33 17.73
C GLN A 56 8.61 0.27 18.05
N ASP A 57 8.22 -0.98 18.30
CA ASP A 57 9.14 -2.08 18.64
C ASP A 57 9.39 -3.06 17.49
N MET A 58 8.76 -2.83 16.34
CA MET A 58 8.89 -3.70 15.18
C MET A 58 10.14 -3.38 14.36
N LYS A 59 10.63 -4.36 13.59
CA LYS A 59 11.69 -4.15 12.59
C LYS A 59 11.08 -3.62 11.28
N PRO A 60 11.83 -2.84 10.48
CA PRO A 60 11.30 -2.25 9.25
C PRO A 60 10.56 -3.22 8.31
N PRO A 61 11.06 -4.44 8.02
CA PRO A 61 10.34 -5.38 7.15
C PRO A 61 8.98 -5.80 7.72
N THR A 62 8.95 -6.06 9.03
CA THR A 62 7.73 -6.43 9.77
C THR A 62 6.70 -5.30 9.77
N ILE A 63 7.15 -4.05 9.89
CA ILE A 63 6.27 -2.88 9.80
C ILE A 63 5.60 -2.85 8.42
N ILE A 64 6.38 -2.99 7.34
CA ILE A 64 5.86 -2.97 5.98
C ILE A 64 4.89 -4.14 5.72
N GLU A 65 5.21 -5.35 6.17
CA GLU A 65 4.32 -6.51 6.07
C GLU A 65 3.00 -6.27 6.81
N HIS A 66 3.07 -5.74 8.03
CA HIS A 66 1.89 -5.49 8.84
C HIS A 66 1.00 -4.40 8.23
N LEU A 67 1.58 -3.32 7.69
CA LEU A 67 0.85 -2.31 6.92
C LEU A 67 0.20 -2.91 5.67
N LYS A 68 0.94 -3.74 4.91
CA LYS A 68 0.38 -4.46 3.75
C LYS A 68 -0.79 -5.36 4.15
N LYS A 69 -0.77 -5.98 5.32
CA LYS A 69 -1.90 -6.76 5.81
C LYS A 69 -3.09 -5.88 6.21
N MET A 70 -2.85 -4.81 6.97
CA MET A 70 -3.88 -3.88 7.43
C MET A 70 -4.59 -3.18 6.26
N TYR A 71 -3.82 -2.69 5.28
CA TYR A 71 -4.34 -1.89 4.17
C TYR A 71 -4.53 -2.69 2.87
N GLY A 72 -3.78 -3.77 2.67
CA GLY A 72 -3.93 -4.62 1.49
C GLY A 72 -5.23 -5.41 1.48
N GLY A 73 -5.71 -5.87 2.64
CA GLY A 73 -7.04 -6.49 2.77
C GLY A 73 -8.20 -5.51 2.52
N GLN A 74 -8.03 -4.26 2.96
CA GLN A 74 -9.03 -3.21 2.73
C GLN A 74 -9.22 -2.91 1.24
N SER A 75 -8.17 -3.00 0.42
CA SER A 75 -8.31 -2.82 -1.04
C SER A 75 -9.32 -3.80 -1.67
N GLY A 76 -9.43 -5.04 -1.16
CA GLY A 76 -10.40 -6.02 -1.64
C GLY A 76 -11.82 -5.64 -1.26
N THR A 77 -12.05 -5.36 0.02
CA THR A 77 -13.36 -4.94 0.53
C THR A 77 -13.84 -3.64 -0.09
N THR A 78 -12.96 -2.65 -0.23
CA THR A 78 -13.28 -1.35 -0.85
C THR A 78 -13.56 -1.52 -2.35
N ARG A 79 -12.76 -2.32 -3.08
CA ARG A 79 -13.07 -2.63 -4.49
C ARG A 79 -14.43 -3.31 -4.64
N TYR A 80 -14.75 -4.26 -3.78
CA TYR A 80 -16.05 -4.94 -3.79
C TYR A 80 -17.21 -3.96 -3.52
N GLN A 81 -17.08 -3.11 -2.50
CA GLN A 81 -18.10 -2.11 -2.16
C GLN A 81 -18.30 -1.10 -3.30
N LEU A 82 -17.21 -0.55 -3.85
CA LEU A 82 -17.28 0.38 -4.98
C LEU A 82 -17.88 -0.27 -6.22
N SER A 83 -17.51 -1.52 -6.52
CA SER A 83 -18.12 -2.29 -7.62
C SER A 83 -19.62 -2.48 -7.38
N MET A 84 -20.04 -2.80 -6.16
CA MET A 84 -21.44 -2.93 -5.82
C MET A 84 -22.20 -1.61 -6.00
N PHE A 85 -21.63 -0.48 -5.56
CA PHE A 85 -22.24 0.84 -5.75
C PHE A 85 -22.33 1.23 -7.23
N LEU A 86 -21.31 0.88 -8.01
CA LEU A 86 -21.30 1.11 -9.45
C LEU A 86 -22.43 0.35 -10.14
N PHE A 87 -22.50 -0.98 -9.96
CA PHE A 87 -23.53 -1.80 -10.61
C PHE A 87 -24.95 -1.58 -10.07
N LYS A 88 -25.09 -1.05 -8.84
CA LYS A 88 -26.40 -0.67 -8.27
C LYS A 88 -26.83 0.74 -8.65
N SER A 89 -25.95 1.58 -9.18
CA SER A 89 -26.29 2.96 -9.50
C SER A 89 -27.13 2.99 -10.78
N SER A 90 -28.44 3.14 -10.61
CA SER A 90 -29.38 3.41 -11.70
C SER A 90 -29.81 4.87 -11.68
N MET A 91 -30.08 5.43 -12.87
CA MET A 91 -30.71 6.74 -13.01
C MET A 91 -32.24 6.56 -13.09
N THR A 92 -33.00 7.36 -12.35
CA THR A 92 -34.47 7.39 -12.49
C THR A 92 -34.90 8.32 -13.62
N VAL A 93 -36.14 8.18 -14.10
CA VAL A 93 -36.67 8.93 -15.27
C VAL A 93 -36.57 10.46 -15.11
N ASN A 94 -36.54 10.96 -13.88
CA ASN A 94 -36.49 12.39 -13.58
C ASN A 94 -35.12 12.89 -13.13
N ASP A 95 -34.11 12.01 -13.07
CA ASP A 95 -32.77 12.40 -12.64
C ASP A 95 -32.02 13.14 -13.75
N GLN A 96 -31.16 14.07 -13.33
CA GLN A 96 -30.30 14.78 -14.26
C GLN A 96 -29.12 13.88 -14.69
N VAL A 97 -28.93 13.76 -16.00
CA VAL A 97 -27.85 12.97 -16.61
C VAL A 97 -26.47 13.46 -16.16
N GLY A 98 -26.24 14.78 -16.11
CA GLY A 98 -24.94 15.36 -15.75
C GLY A 98 -24.39 14.88 -14.39
N PRO A 99 -25.14 15.08 -13.29
CA PRO A 99 -24.76 14.56 -11.97
C PRO A 99 -24.57 13.04 -11.92
N TYR A 100 -25.38 12.27 -12.65
CA TYR A 100 -25.23 10.82 -12.72
C TYR A 100 -23.92 10.40 -13.39
N VAL A 101 -23.61 10.97 -14.56
CA VAL A 101 -22.36 10.73 -15.29
C VAL A 101 -21.14 11.07 -14.42
N LEU A 102 -21.17 12.18 -13.69
CA LEU A 102 -20.10 12.57 -12.77
C LEU A 102 -19.92 11.54 -11.65
N LYS A 103 -21.01 11.07 -11.04
CA LYS A 103 -20.97 10.02 -10.01
C LYS A 103 -20.37 8.72 -10.54
N MET A 104 -20.80 8.28 -11.73
CA MET A 104 -20.30 7.03 -12.34
C MET A 104 -18.81 7.13 -12.69
N ASN A 105 -18.38 8.27 -13.25
CA ASN A 105 -16.95 8.52 -13.52
C ASN A 105 -16.11 8.53 -12.24
N ASP A 106 -16.58 9.16 -11.17
CA ASP A 106 -15.88 9.17 -9.89
C ASP A 106 -15.71 7.75 -9.32
N LEU A 107 -16.76 6.92 -9.36
CA LEU A 107 -16.69 5.52 -8.94
C LEU A 107 -15.69 4.69 -9.77
N ILE A 108 -15.69 4.87 -11.10
CA ILE A 108 -14.76 4.19 -12.01
C ILE A 108 -13.31 4.64 -11.72
N GLU A 109 -13.09 5.91 -11.47
CA GLU A 109 -11.76 6.44 -11.17
C GLU A 109 -11.25 5.98 -9.80
N GLN A 110 -12.11 5.90 -8.78
CA GLN A 110 -11.76 5.33 -7.48
C GLN A 110 -11.36 3.85 -7.60
N LEU A 111 -12.08 3.06 -8.41
CA LEU A 111 -11.71 1.67 -8.69
C LEU A 111 -10.35 1.56 -9.39
N LYS A 112 -10.07 2.45 -10.36
CA LYS A 112 -8.79 2.52 -11.06
C LYS A 112 -7.62 2.81 -10.11
N LYS A 113 -7.81 3.72 -9.14
CA LYS A 113 -6.80 4.01 -8.09
C LYS A 113 -6.50 2.80 -7.20
N LEU A 114 -7.46 1.87 -7.06
CA LEU A 114 -7.28 0.60 -6.35
C LEU A 114 -6.73 -0.53 -7.24
N GLY A 115 -6.27 -0.21 -8.46
CA GLY A 115 -5.70 -1.18 -9.40
C GLY A 115 -6.75 -2.03 -10.13
N PHE A 116 -8.03 -1.67 -10.09
CA PHE A 116 -9.08 -2.35 -10.85
C PHE A 116 -9.54 -1.48 -12.02
N THR A 117 -9.25 -1.93 -13.24
CA THR A 117 -9.62 -1.19 -14.46
C THR A 117 -10.86 -1.81 -15.08
N ILE A 118 -11.87 -0.98 -15.34
CA ILE A 118 -13.07 -1.38 -16.07
C ILE A 118 -12.80 -1.21 -17.57
N GLY A 119 -13.21 -2.20 -18.37
CA GLY A 119 -13.08 -2.14 -19.83
C GLY A 119 -13.85 -0.95 -20.41
N LYS A 120 -13.31 -0.36 -21.48
CA LYS A 120 -13.89 0.86 -22.07
C LYS A 120 -15.36 0.69 -22.47
N GLU A 121 -15.71 -0.43 -23.09
CA GLU A 121 -17.08 -0.73 -23.50
C GLU A 121 -18.02 -0.77 -22.30
N LEU A 122 -17.70 -1.61 -21.31
CA LEU A 122 -18.49 -1.70 -20.07
C LEU A 122 -18.57 -0.36 -19.32
N SER A 123 -17.51 0.45 -19.35
CA SER A 123 -17.56 1.78 -18.72
C SER A 123 -18.54 2.73 -19.43
N GLN A 124 -18.68 2.62 -20.74
CA GLN A 124 -19.65 3.40 -21.51
C GLN A 124 -21.06 2.92 -21.23
N ASP A 125 -21.28 1.60 -21.22
CA ASP A 125 -22.58 0.98 -20.94
C ASP A 125 -23.08 1.24 -19.51
N LEU A 126 -22.16 1.50 -18.56
CA LEU A 126 -22.51 1.87 -17.18
C LEU A 126 -22.85 3.35 -17.02
N ILE A 127 -22.47 4.20 -17.99
CA ILE A 127 -22.67 5.66 -17.92
C ILE A 127 -23.90 6.10 -18.73
N LEU A 128 -24.18 5.40 -19.84
CA LEU A 128 -25.23 5.69 -20.82
C LEU A 128 -26.49 4.84 -20.59
#